data_AF-A0A9Q1ARX5-F1
#
_entry.id   AF-A0A9Q1ARX5-F1
#
_cell.length_a   1.000
_cell.length_b   1.000
_cell.length_c   1.000
_cell.angle_alpha   90.00
_cell.angle_beta   90.00
_cell.angle_gamma   90.00
#
_symmetry.space_group_name_H-M   'P 1'
#
loop_
_entity.id
_entity.type
_entity.pdbx_description
1 polymer ?
#
loop_
_entity_poly.entity_id
_entity_poly.type
_entity_poly.pdbx_seq_one_letter_code
_entity_poly.pdbx_strand_id
1 'polypeptide(L)'
;MEVLREHKDSVMAVLEAFVYDPLLNWRLMDTNAKGNKRSRTRTDSYSAGQSVEMLDSVELGETAHKKPGTTVPESIHSFIGDGLVKPEALNKKAIQIINRVRDKLTGRDFSHDETLDVPTQVELLIKQATSHENLCQCYIGWCPFW
;
A
#
# COMPACT_ATOMS: atom_id res chain seq x y z
N MET A 1 -16.11 21.49 1.18
CA MET A 1 -15.22 20.95 0.12
C MET A 1 -14.70 22.04 -0.80
N GLU A 2 -15.45 23.11 -1.06
CA GLU A 2 -15.02 24.22 -1.92
C GLU A 2 -13.70 24.87 -1.44
N VAL A 3 -13.63 25.29 -0.18
CA VAL A 3 -12.42 25.89 0.42
C VAL A 3 -11.18 25.00 0.28
N LEU A 4 -11.33 23.68 0.45
CA LEU A 4 -10.22 22.73 0.31
C LEU A 4 -9.72 22.62 -1.13
N ARG A 5 -10.63 22.70 -2.12
CA ARG A 5 -10.27 22.69 -3.54
C ARG A 5 -9.67 24.03 -3.97
N GLU A 6 -10.19 25.14 -3.44
CA GLU A 6 -9.69 26.50 -3.70
C GLU A 6 -8.23 26.63 -3.24
N HIS A 7 -7.93 26.20 -2.01
CA HIS A 7 -6.59 26.25 -1.43
C HIS A 7 -5.83 24.92 -1.50
N LYS A 8 -6.03 24.16 -2.58
CA LYS A 8 -5.42 22.83 -2.75
C LYS A 8 -3.89 22.86 -2.65
N ASP A 9 -3.23 23.91 -3.15
CA ASP A 9 -1.77 24.00 -3.16
C ASP A 9 -1.21 24.15 -1.75
N SER A 10 -1.90 24.89 -0.88
CA SER A 10 -1.55 24.98 0.55
C SER A 10 -1.70 23.65 1.26
N VAL A 11 -2.78 22.90 0.98
CA VAL A 11 -2.99 21.55 1.53
C VAL A 11 -1.92 20.57 1.03
N MET A 12 -1.60 20.61 -0.27
CA MET A 12 -0.58 19.77 -0.87
C MET A 12 0.80 20.07 -0.28
N ALA A 13 1.18 21.34 -0.09
CA ALA A 13 2.47 21.70 0.49
C ALA A 13 2.68 21.10 1.89
N VAL A 14 1.66 21.15 2.74
CA VAL A 14 1.72 20.56 4.09
C VAL A 14 1.82 19.02 4.02
N LEU A 15 1.03 18.39 3.14
CA LEU A 15 1.02 16.93 3.02
C LEU A 15 2.29 16.38 2.35
N GLU A 16 2.86 17.07 1.36
CA GLU A 16 4.14 16.72 0.74
C GLU A 16 5.26 16.72 1.78
N ALA A 17 5.29 17.69 2.69
CA ALA A 17 6.27 17.73 3.77
C ALA A 17 6.22 16.47 4.67
N PHE A 18 5.02 16.02 5.06
CA PHE A 18 4.87 14.83 5.90
C PHE A 18 5.09 13.51 5.15
N VAL A 19 4.74 13.45 3.86
CA VAL A 19 4.93 12.25 3.05
C VAL A 19 6.39 12.02 2.71
N TYR A 20 7.18 13.08 2.56
CA TYR A 20 8.63 12.98 2.32
C TYR A 20 9.48 13.03 3.59
N ASP A 21 8.86 13.02 4.78
CA ASP A 21 9.58 12.92 6.05
C ASP A 21 10.14 11.50 6.26
N PRO A 22 11.47 11.33 6.37
CA PRO A 22 12.09 10.02 6.54
C PRO A 22 11.62 9.27 7.80
N LEU A 23 11.15 9.96 8.84
CA LEU A 23 10.71 9.35 10.11
C LEU A 23 9.25 8.90 10.09
N LEU A 24 8.45 9.31 9.09
CA LEU A 24 7.04 8.90 8.97
C LEU A 24 6.83 7.80 7.93
N ASN A 25 7.83 7.55 7.08
CA ASN A 25 7.78 6.58 5.99
C ASN A 25 7.58 5.13 6.43
N TRP A 26 7.86 4.78 7.69
CA TRP A 26 7.62 3.42 8.21
C TRP A 26 6.13 3.03 8.17
N ARG A 27 5.21 3.98 8.38
CA ARG A 27 3.76 3.72 8.29
C ARG A 27 3.34 3.30 6.88
N LEU A 28 4.08 3.75 5.86
CA LEU A 28 3.84 3.35 4.48
C LEU A 28 4.31 1.92 4.21
N MET A 29 5.14 1.32 5.06
CA MET A 29 5.68 -0.02 4.86
C MET A 29 4.69 -1.12 5.27
N ASP A 30 3.90 -0.88 6.31
CA ASP A 30 3.00 -1.88 6.94
C ASP A 30 1.91 -2.46 6.02
N THR A 31 1.59 -1.77 4.92
CA THR A 31 0.53 -2.23 4.01
C THR A 31 0.95 -3.45 3.16
N ASN A 32 2.24 -3.64 2.87
CA ASN A 32 2.72 -4.77 2.04
C ASN A 32 2.51 -6.13 2.73
N ALA A 33 2.56 -6.18 4.06
CA ALA A 33 2.38 -7.43 4.83
C ALA A 33 0.93 -7.96 4.78
N LYS A 34 -0.06 -7.08 4.55
CA LYS A 34 -1.49 -7.44 4.55
C LYS A 34 -1.99 -7.99 3.21
N GLY A 35 -1.25 -7.78 2.12
CA GLY A 35 -1.61 -8.27 0.79
C GLY A 35 -1.44 -9.78 0.58
N ASN A 36 -0.54 -10.43 1.34
CA ASN A 36 -0.14 -11.82 1.08
C ASN A 36 -0.99 -12.90 1.78
N LYS A 37 -2.03 -12.50 2.55
CA LYS A 37 -2.86 -13.45 3.33
C LYS A 37 -4.31 -13.59 2.84
N ARG A 38 -4.68 -12.96 1.72
CA ARG A 38 -6.06 -12.99 1.19
C ARG A 38 -6.31 -14.03 0.09
N SER A 39 -5.44 -15.03 -0.08
CA SER A 39 -5.74 -16.21 -0.89
C SER A 39 -5.42 -17.49 -0.14
N ARG A 40 -6.40 -17.96 0.62
CA ARG A 40 -6.60 -19.38 0.91
C ARG A 40 -8.09 -19.54 1.15
N THR A 41 -8.84 -19.57 0.06
CA THR A 41 -10.22 -20.03 0.04
C THR A 41 -10.26 -21.39 0.72
N ARG A 42 -10.95 -21.47 1.87
CA ARG A 42 -11.34 -22.74 2.47
C ARG A 42 -12.40 -23.35 1.57
N THR A 43 -11.99 -24.25 0.68
CA THR A 43 -12.90 -25.17 0.02
C THR A 43 -12.94 -26.45 0.84
N ASP A 44 -13.93 -26.55 1.73
CA ASP A 44 -14.30 -27.83 2.33
C ASP A 44 -14.96 -28.68 1.25
N SER A 45 -14.29 -29.74 0.81
CA SER A 45 -14.90 -30.83 0.07
C SER A 45 -14.14 -32.13 0.34
N TYR A 46 -14.81 -32.99 1.08
CA TYR A 46 -14.56 -34.42 1.22
C TYR A 46 -14.47 -35.06 -0.18
N SER A 47 -13.43 -35.87 -0.43
CA SER A 47 -13.52 -37.15 -1.17
C SER A 47 -12.15 -37.80 -1.34
N ALA A 48 -12.09 -39.04 -0.83
CA ALA A 48 -11.44 -40.24 -1.34
C ALA A 48 -10.06 -40.15 -2.00
N GLY A 49 -9.12 -40.92 -1.43
CA GLY A 49 -7.71 -40.92 -1.78
C GLY A 49 -7.33 -41.75 -3.00
N GLN A 50 -6.05 -41.63 -3.36
CA GLN A 50 -5.21 -42.76 -3.75
C GLN A 50 -3.73 -42.34 -3.67
N SER A 51 -2.95 -43.22 -3.07
CA SER A 51 -1.49 -43.19 -2.85
C SER A 51 -0.68 -43.15 -4.13
N VAL A 52 0.51 -42.52 -4.13
CA VAL A 52 1.78 -43.08 -4.66
C VAL A 52 2.97 -42.43 -3.93
N GLU A 53 3.96 -43.26 -3.64
CA GLU A 53 5.18 -43.05 -2.86
C GLU A 53 6.35 -42.34 -3.59
N MET A 54 7.42 -42.11 -2.82
CA MET A 54 8.83 -42.46 -3.10
C MET A 54 9.85 -41.32 -3.31
N LEU A 55 11.00 -41.50 -2.64
CA LEU A 55 12.13 -40.61 -2.42
C LEU A 55 13.10 -40.54 -3.62
N ASP A 56 13.90 -39.47 -3.70
CA ASP A 56 15.34 -39.48 -4.08
C ASP A 56 15.96 -38.08 -3.79
N SER A 57 16.94 -37.91 -2.90
CA SER A 57 18.42 -38.02 -3.04
C SER A 57 19.15 -36.74 -3.52
N VAL A 58 20.44 -36.70 -3.17
CA VAL A 58 21.34 -35.59 -2.79
C VAL A 58 22.21 -34.99 -3.92
N GLU A 59 22.70 -33.75 -3.66
CA GLU A 59 23.92 -33.05 -4.18
C GLU A 59 23.99 -32.69 -5.68
N LEU A 60 24.68 -31.65 -6.20
CA LEU A 60 25.82 -30.81 -5.78
C LEU A 60 25.82 -29.52 -6.66
N GLY A 61 26.41 -28.40 -6.21
CA GLY A 61 26.66 -27.24 -7.07
C GLY A 61 27.48 -26.13 -6.42
N GLU A 62 28.80 -26.19 -6.56
CA GLU A 62 29.76 -25.13 -6.18
C GLU A 62 29.86 -24.04 -7.27
N THR A 63 30.21 -22.80 -6.89
CA THR A 63 31.36 -22.04 -7.44
C THR A 63 31.60 -20.75 -6.65
N ALA A 64 32.88 -20.45 -6.43
CA ALA A 64 33.41 -19.38 -5.57
C ALA A 64 33.92 -18.15 -6.34
N HIS A 65 34.13 -17.03 -5.62
CA HIS A 65 35.29 -16.08 -5.67
C HIS A 65 35.01 -14.54 -5.75
N LYS A 66 35.34 -13.86 -4.62
CA LYS A 66 36.15 -12.61 -4.36
C LYS A 66 36.00 -11.27 -5.15
N LYS A 67 35.58 -10.19 -4.41
CA LYS A 67 36.10 -8.78 -4.13
C LYS A 67 36.82 -7.95 -5.25
N PRO A 68 37.09 -6.59 -5.16
CA PRO A 68 36.86 -5.54 -4.12
C PRO A 68 36.41 -4.11 -4.61
N GLY A 69 36.03 -3.21 -3.66
CA GLY A 69 36.46 -1.78 -3.66
C GLY A 69 35.54 -0.67 -4.20
N THR A 70 34.84 0.05 -3.31
CA THR A 70 34.62 1.52 -3.43
C THR A 70 34.39 2.07 -2.02
N THR A 71 35.26 2.97 -1.59
CA THR A 71 35.21 3.69 -0.32
C THR A 71 34.11 4.75 -0.36
N VAL A 72 33.02 4.54 0.36
CA VAL A 72 32.09 5.60 0.75
C VAL A 72 31.97 5.54 2.28
N PRO A 73 32.17 6.65 3.01
CA PRO A 73 32.12 6.64 4.47
C PRO A 73 30.75 6.16 4.99
N GLU A 74 30.81 5.09 5.79
CA GLU A 74 29.72 4.25 6.27
C GLU A 74 29.10 4.81 7.57
N SER A 75 28.87 6.12 7.65
CA SER A 75 28.49 6.79 8.91
C SER A 75 27.04 7.26 9.03
N ILE A 76 26.15 6.91 8.07
CA ILE A 76 24.69 7.09 8.21
C ILE A 76 23.93 5.75 8.19
N HIS A 77 24.60 4.63 7.91
CA HIS A 77 23.95 3.33 7.71
C HIS A 77 23.71 2.53 9.00
N SER A 78 24.03 3.06 10.19
CA SER A 78 24.17 2.27 11.42
C SER A 78 23.01 2.36 12.43
N PHE A 79 21.84 2.92 12.08
CA PHE A 79 20.65 2.88 12.95
C PHE A 79 19.45 2.09 12.41
N ILE A 80 19.54 1.55 11.19
CA ILE A 80 18.49 0.67 10.65
C ILE A 80 19.17 -0.62 10.22
N GLY A 81 19.04 -1.64 11.05
CA GLY A 81 19.54 -2.98 10.77
C GLY A 81 19.06 -3.48 9.41
N ASP A 82 20.02 -3.98 8.65
CA ASP A 82 19.88 -5.06 7.67
C ASP A 82 18.67 -5.00 6.70
N GLY A 83 18.89 -4.34 5.55
CA GLY A 83 18.61 -5.00 4.28
C GLY A 83 17.17 -5.14 3.75
N LEU A 84 16.17 -4.34 4.16
CA LEU A 84 14.79 -4.55 3.66
C LEU A 84 14.06 -3.39 2.97
N VAL A 85 14.67 -2.21 2.80
CA VAL A 85 13.94 -1.05 2.26
C VAL A 85 14.70 -0.36 1.15
N LYS A 86 14.30 -0.65 -0.09
CA LYS A 86 14.77 0.11 -1.25
C LYS A 86 14.13 1.50 -1.19
N PRO A 87 14.91 2.59 -1.11
CA PRO A 87 14.37 3.96 -1.10
C PRO A 87 13.47 4.24 -2.31
N GLU A 88 13.73 3.60 -3.44
CA GLU A 88 12.90 3.66 -4.65
C GLU A 88 11.45 3.14 -4.46
N ALA A 89 11.26 2.08 -3.67
CA ALA A 89 9.95 1.50 -3.42
C ALA A 89 9.10 2.39 -2.50
N LEU A 90 9.73 3.03 -1.51
CA LEU A 90 9.09 4.02 -0.66
C LEU A 90 8.69 5.25 -1.46
N ASN A 91 9.59 5.76 -2.30
CA ASN A 91 9.31 6.93 -3.13
C ASN A 91 8.14 6.69 -4.09
N LYS A 92 8.06 5.50 -4.72
CA LYS A 92 6.93 5.13 -5.56
C LYS A 92 5.59 5.20 -4.80
N LYS A 93 5.56 4.72 -3.56
CA LYS A 93 4.35 4.74 -2.73
C LYS A 93 4.00 6.15 -2.23
N ALA A 94 5.01 6.95 -1.87
CA ALA A 94 4.84 8.36 -1.54
C ALA A 94 4.15 9.13 -2.69
N ILE A 95 4.66 8.97 -3.91
CA ILE A 95 4.08 9.60 -5.12
C ILE A 95 2.63 9.14 -5.34
N GLN A 96 2.32 7.86 -5.15
CA GLN A 96 0.95 7.35 -5.26
C GLN A 96 -0.01 8.04 -4.26
N ILE A 97 0.44 8.28 -3.03
CA ILE A 97 -0.37 8.94 -2.00
C ILE A 97 -0.60 10.40 -2.35
N ILE A 98 0.44 11.12 -2.74
CA ILE A 98 0.36 12.53 -3.17
C ILE A 98 -0.58 12.68 -4.36
N ASN A 99 -0.44 11.83 -5.38
CA ASN A 99 -1.35 11.85 -6.53
C ASN A 99 -2.79 11.54 -6.11
N ARG A 100 -3.00 10.53 -5.26
CA ARG A 100 -4.35 10.18 -4.77
C ARG A 100 -5.02 11.32 -4.01
N VAL A 101 -4.26 12.09 -3.23
CA VAL A 101 -4.79 13.28 -2.54
C VAL A 101 -5.10 14.39 -3.54
N ARG A 102 -4.20 14.64 -4.49
CA ARG A 102 -4.43 15.61 -5.57
C ARG A 102 -5.71 15.29 -6.35
N ASP A 103 -5.96 14.03 -6.65
CA ASP A 103 -7.18 13.60 -7.34
C ASP A 103 -8.44 13.93 -6.52
N LYS A 104 -8.40 13.75 -5.19
CA LYS A 104 -9.51 14.14 -4.29
C LYS A 104 -9.74 15.65 -4.27
N LEU A 105 -8.66 16.44 -4.28
CA LEU A 105 -8.73 17.90 -4.27
C LEU A 105 -9.10 18.50 -5.65
N THR A 106 -9.07 17.69 -6.71
CA THR A 106 -9.39 18.13 -8.09
C THR A 106 -10.64 17.49 -8.67
N GLY A 107 -11.29 16.57 -7.94
CA GLY A 107 -12.51 15.89 -8.37
C GLY A 107 -12.28 14.78 -9.40
N ARG A 108 -11.08 14.19 -9.42
CA ARG A 108 -10.70 13.06 -10.29
C ARG A 108 -10.55 11.74 -9.53
N ASP A 109 -11.18 11.64 -8.35
CA ASP A 109 -10.98 10.54 -7.40
C ASP A 109 -11.86 9.32 -7.63
N PHE A 110 -12.84 9.42 -8.53
CA PHE A 110 -13.73 8.33 -8.94
C PHE A 110 -13.45 7.90 -10.38
N SER A 111 -13.46 8.85 -11.32
CA SER A 111 -13.05 8.67 -12.71
C SER A 111 -11.85 9.57 -13.00
N HIS A 112 -10.83 9.04 -13.68
CA HIS A 112 -9.65 9.83 -14.05
C HIS A 112 -9.88 10.65 -15.33
N ASP A 113 -10.91 10.28 -16.10
CA ASP A 113 -11.24 10.90 -17.39
C ASP A 113 -12.13 12.14 -17.23
N GLU A 114 -12.89 12.23 -16.13
CA GLU A 114 -13.84 13.32 -15.87
C GLU A 114 -13.48 14.08 -14.59
N THR A 115 -13.62 15.41 -14.64
CA THR A 115 -13.50 16.27 -13.46
C THR A 115 -14.87 16.54 -12.88
N LEU A 116 -15.12 16.03 -11.67
CA LEU A 116 -16.36 16.25 -10.94
C LEU A 116 -16.34 17.62 -10.27
N ASP A 117 -17.46 18.35 -10.35
CA ASP A 117 -17.71 19.52 -9.53
C ASP A 117 -17.90 19.13 -8.04
N VAL A 118 -17.91 20.13 -7.17
CA VAL A 118 -17.96 19.87 -5.72
C VAL A 118 -19.27 19.18 -5.31
N PRO A 119 -20.47 19.65 -5.71
CA PRO A 119 -21.72 18.98 -5.39
C PRO A 119 -21.76 17.50 -5.83
N THR A 120 -21.38 17.19 -7.07
CA THR A 120 -21.42 15.81 -7.57
C THR A 120 -20.42 14.92 -6.84
N GLN A 121 -19.19 15.40 -6.58
CA GLN A 121 -18.22 14.63 -5.80
C GLN A 121 -18.75 14.32 -4.39
N VAL A 122 -19.36 15.30 -3.73
CA VAL A 122 -19.93 15.12 -2.39
C VAL A 122 -21.07 14.11 -2.41
N GLU A 123 -21.95 14.16 -3.41
CA GLU A 123 -23.03 13.19 -3.57
C GLU A 123 -22.51 11.75 -3.76
N LEU A 124 -21.47 11.56 -4.56
CA LEU A 124 -20.85 10.25 -4.73
C LEU A 124 -20.19 9.74 -3.44
N LEU A 125 -19.57 10.62 -2.66
CA LEU A 125 -18.99 10.27 -1.35
C LEU A 125 -20.08 9.86 -0.36
N ILE A 126 -21.21 10.56 -0.32
CA ILE A 126 -22.36 10.20 0.52
C ILE A 126 -22.89 8.83 0.11
N LYS A 127 -23.14 8.61 -1.19
CA LYS A 127 -23.58 7.31 -1.71
C LYS A 127 -22.64 6.16 -1.34
N GLN A 128 -21.32 6.40 -1.43
CA GLN A 128 -20.34 5.40 -1.05
C GLN A 128 -20.39 5.09 0.46
N ALA A 129 -20.56 6.12 1.30
CA ALA A 129 -20.62 5.98 2.75
C ALA A 129 -21.93 5.36 3.25
N THR A 130 -23.04 5.55 2.53
CA THR A 130 -24.36 4.98 2.87
C THR A 130 -24.67 3.67 2.16
N SER A 131 -23.75 3.15 1.32
CA SER A 131 -23.95 1.89 0.62
C SER A 131 -23.91 0.71 1.59
N HIS A 132 -25.00 -0.06 1.64
CA HIS A 132 -25.07 -1.29 2.44
C HIS A 132 -23.98 -2.30 2.06
N GLU A 133 -23.57 -2.36 0.79
CA GLU A 133 -22.49 -3.23 0.32
C GLU A 133 -21.13 -2.85 0.90
N ASN A 134 -20.90 -1.55 1.13
CA ASN A 134 -19.67 -1.07 1.76
C ASN A 134 -19.75 -1.24 3.29
N LEU A 135 -20.89 -0.88 3.88
CA LEU A 135 -21.13 -0.94 5.31
C LEU A 135 -21.04 -2.38 5.84
N CYS A 136 -21.57 -3.37 5.11
CA CYS A 136 -21.53 -4.77 5.54
C CYS A 136 -20.11 -5.38 5.50
N GLN A 137 -19.18 -4.77 4.75
CA GLN A 137 -17.78 -5.18 4.69
C GLN A 137 -16.92 -4.56 5.81
N CYS A 138 -17.46 -3.57 6.54
CA CYS A 138 -16.77 -3.00 7.69
C CYS A 138 -16.53 -4.07 8.76
N TYR A 139 -15.42 -3.93 9.49
CA TYR A 139 -15.15 -4.75 10.66
C TYR A 139 -16.29 -4.60 11.69
N ILE A 140 -16.74 -5.69 12.32
CA ILE A 140 -17.90 -5.66 13.23
C ILE A 140 -17.76 -4.63 14.36
N GLY A 141 -16.54 -4.42 14.89
CA GLY A 141 -16.27 -3.44 15.95
C GLY A 141 -16.35 -1.98 15.50
N TRP A 142 -16.45 -1.70 14.20
CA TRP A 142 -16.77 -0.36 13.67
C TRP A 142 -18.26 -0.02 13.81
N CYS A 143 -19.12 -1.00 14.13
CA CYS A 143 -20.57 -0.84 14.32
C CYS A 143 -21.27 -0.12 13.14
N PRO A 144 -21.26 -0.68 11.92
CA PRO A 144 -21.85 -0.05 10.72
C PRO A 144 -23.39 0.05 10.73
N PHE A 145 -24.03 -0.37 11.83
CA PHE A 145 -25.48 -0.44 12.03
C PHE A 145 -25.98 0.56 13.09
N TRP A 146 -25.13 1.49 13.53
CA TRP A 146 -25.45 2.54 14.52
C TRP A 146 -25.63 3.91 13.87
#